data_AF-A0A183ATQ5-F1
#
_entry.id   AF-A0A183ATQ5-F1
#
_cell.length_a   1.000
_cell.length_b   1.000
_cell.length_c   1.000
_cell.angle_alpha   90.00
_cell.angle_beta   90.00
_cell.angle_gamma   90.00
#
_symmetry.space_group_name_H-M   'P 1'
#
loop_
_entity.id
_entity.type
_entity.pdbx_description
1 polymer ?
#
loop_
_entity_poly.entity_id
_entity_poly.type
_entity_poly.pdbx_seq_one_letter_code
_entity_poly.pdbx_strand_id
1 'polypeptide(L)'
;MICCQWENILFFNAYSHYNKNQPWDDEVGDYYDEVSDDDNKDYDYDGKDNYDHYPCPNNYNKINNTIIELNGTLVGNDGPILWNGHLKDKNSKEFNDLEKTMCQNIKQSLKEYASSIETCRLETAEKTNSVPPGISARFVIGFNEEIDVNLATVKREVEGMDNGIRFTPPVQLQKRGE
;
A
#
# COMPACT_ATOMS: atom_id res chain seq x y z
N MET A 1 -10.96 29.25 6.09
CA MET A 1 -9.60 28.94 6.57
C MET A 1 -9.21 27.64 5.87
N ILE A 2 -8.21 27.75 5.02
CA ILE A 2 -7.70 26.76 4.05
C ILE A 2 -6.59 25.96 4.74
N CYS A 3 -6.53 24.66 4.47
CA CYS A 3 -5.34 23.77 4.35
C CYS A 3 -5.87 22.31 4.40
N CYS A 4 -5.62 21.38 3.47
CA CYS A 4 -4.54 21.29 2.49
C CYS A 4 -5.06 21.07 1.06
N GLN A 5 -4.33 21.66 0.12
CA GLN A 5 -4.43 21.52 -1.32
C GLN A 5 -3.09 20.92 -1.79
N TRP A 6 -3.13 20.02 -2.79
CA TRP A 6 -2.02 19.40 -3.55
C TRP A 6 -1.26 18.25 -2.82
N GLU A 7 -0.86 17.15 -3.48
CA GLU A 7 -0.31 17.05 -4.83
C GLU A 7 -0.75 15.83 -5.64
N ASN A 8 -1.00 16.09 -6.93
CA ASN A 8 -0.90 15.13 -8.03
C ASN A 8 0.52 14.55 -8.08
N ILE A 9 0.68 13.23 -7.92
CA ILE A 9 1.94 12.57 -8.30
C ILE A 9 1.81 12.11 -9.75
N LEU A 10 2.42 12.88 -10.63
CA LEU A 10 2.71 12.53 -12.01
C LEU A 10 3.64 11.31 -12.07
N PHE A 11 3.37 10.44 -13.04
CA PHE A 11 4.26 9.39 -13.51
C PHE A 11 5.65 9.95 -13.86
N PHE A 12 6.71 9.34 -13.31
CA PHE A 12 8.02 9.30 -13.97
C PHE A 12 8.58 7.88 -13.91
N ASN A 13 8.60 7.24 -15.09
CA ASN A 13 9.54 6.18 -15.42
C ASN A 13 10.94 6.77 -15.47
N ALA A 14 11.91 6.17 -14.79
CA ALA A 14 13.31 6.19 -15.23
C ALA A 14 14.08 5.03 -14.61
N TYR A 15 14.33 4.03 -15.45
CA TYR A 15 15.36 3.01 -15.28
C TYR A 15 16.76 3.63 -15.47
N SER A 16 17.73 3.11 -14.72
CA SER A 16 19.14 2.89 -15.11
C SER A 16 20.11 4.09 -15.22
N HIS A 17 21.13 4.15 -14.36
CA HIS A 17 22.46 3.54 -14.56
C HIS A 17 23.45 4.04 -13.50
N TYR A 18 24.19 3.10 -12.92
CA TYR A 18 25.48 3.32 -12.26
C TYR A 18 26.46 4.01 -13.22
N ASN A 19 27.14 5.08 -12.79
CA ASN A 19 28.54 5.29 -13.17
C ASN A 19 29.28 6.16 -12.15
N LYS A 20 30.37 5.62 -11.61
CA LYS A 20 31.36 6.33 -10.80
C LYS A 20 32.14 7.26 -11.72
N ASN A 21 32.39 8.49 -11.27
CA ASN A 21 33.68 9.22 -11.37
C ASN A 21 33.47 10.70 -11.00
N GLN A 22 33.90 11.08 -9.79
CA GLN A 22 34.48 12.40 -9.51
C GLN A 22 35.79 12.54 -10.31
N PRO A 23 36.33 13.75 -10.64
CA PRO A 23 36.78 14.74 -9.64
C PRO A 23 36.92 16.25 -10.04
N TRP A 24 37.25 17.06 -9.01
CA TRP A 24 37.97 18.35 -8.96
C TRP A 24 37.24 19.71 -9.05
N ASP A 25 37.69 20.59 -8.12
CA ASP A 25 37.89 22.05 -8.16
C ASP A 25 36.64 22.96 -8.28
N ASP A 26 36.57 24.18 -7.75
CA ASP A 26 37.31 25.01 -6.80
C ASP A 26 36.42 26.27 -6.59
N GLU A 27 36.81 27.15 -5.67
CA GLU A 27 36.38 28.57 -5.56
C GLU A 27 34.97 28.86 -5.01
N VAL A 28 34.67 29.94 -4.28
CA VAL A 28 35.32 31.03 -3.51
C VAL A 28 34.11 31.87 -3.05
N GLY A 29 34.16 32.51 -1.88
CA GLY A 29 33.34 33.72 -1.66
C GLY A 29 32.82 33.96 -0.25
N ASP A 30 33.68 34.49 0.61
CA ASP A 30 33.28 35.18 1.85
C ASP A 30 32.51 36.48 1.54
N TYR A 31 31.45 36.78 2.31
CA TYR A 31 31.04 38.15 2.59
C TYR A 31 30.32 38.22 3.95
N TYR A 32 30.88 39.06 4.83
CA TYR A 32 30.39 39.40 6.17
C TYR A 32 29.07 40.18 6.12
N ASP A 33 28.24 40.04 7.17
CA ASP A 33 27.79 41.23 7.91
C ASP A 33 27.36 40.84 9.33
N GLU A 34 28.06 41.41 10.31
CA GLU A 34 27.69 41.40 11.72
C GLU A 34 26.63 42.48 11.95
N VAL A 35 25.49 42.12 12.54
CA VAL A 35 24.62 43.10 13.20
C VAL A 35 24.24 42.59 14.59
N SER A 36 24.90 43.24 15.55
CA SER A 36 24.61 43.49 16.97
C SER A 36 23.46 42.76 17.69
N ASP A 37 23.83 42.22 18.85
CA ASP A 37 22.98 41.96 20.01
C ASP A 37 22.13 43.19 20.40
N ASP A 38 20.85 42.98 20.71
CA ASP A 38 20.28 43.28 22.04
C ASP A 38 18.77 42.93 22.11
N ASP A 39 18.43 42.29 23.23
CA ASP A 39 17.14 42.36 23.93
C ASP A 39 15.83 41.91 23.25
N ASN A 40 15.43 40.64 23.47
CA ASN A 40 14.13 40.37 24.11
C ASN A 40 13.95 38.91 24.62
N LYS A 41 14.16 38.75 25.92
CA LYS A 41 13.38 38.01 26.94
C LYS A 41 12.54 36.77 26.56
N ASP A 42 12.78 35.73 27.35
CA ASP A 42 11.84 34.79 27.97
C ASP A 42 10.68 34.25 27.12
N TYR A 43 10.84 33.00 26.68
CA TYR A 43 9.77 32.02 26.82
C TYR A 43 10.32 30.75 27.46
N ASP A 44 9.98 30.57 28.73
CA ASP A 44 10.02 29.30 29.43
C ASP A 44 9.32 28.22 28.60
N TYR A 45 10.08 27.23 28.16
CA TYR A 45 9.57 26.05 27.46
C TYR A 45 9.03 25.04 28.48
N ASP A 46 7.81 25.25 28.98
CA ASP A 46 6.96 24.20 29.59
C ASP A 46 6.12 23.55 28.48
N GLY A 47 6.77 22.67 27.71
CA GLY A 47 6.13 21.84 26.70
C GLY A 47 5.66 20.51 27.29
N LYS A 48 4.52 20.52 28.00
CA LYS A 48 3.72 19.31 28.24
C LYS A 48 3.09 18.86 26.93
N ASP A 49 3.81 18.03 26.19
CA ASP A 49 3.25 17.32 25.05
C ASP A 49 2.40 16.16 25.56
N ASN A 50 1.16 16.49 25.92
CA ASN A 50 0.08 15.55 26.10
C ASN A 50 -0.18 14.90 24.73
N TYR A 51 0.44 13.74 24.48
CA TYR A 51 0.09 12.86 23.35
C TYR A 51 -1.31 12.28 23.61
N ASP A 52 -2.33 13.12 23.46
CA ASP A 52 -3.70 12.67 23.30
C ASP A 52 -3.75 11.94 21.96
N HIS A 53 -3.70 10.61 22.05
CA HIS A 53 -4.09 9.67 21.02
C HIS A 53 -5.39 10.16 20.39
N TYR A 54 -5.31 10.79 19.22
CA TYR A 54 -6.49 11.03 18.41
C TYR A 54 -6.90 9.66 17.83
N PRO A 55 -8.05 9.09 18.22
CA PRO A 55 -8.53 7.90 17.54
C PRO A 55 -8.80 8.27 16.09
N CYS A 56 -8.31 7.47 15.14
CA CYS A 56 -8.71 7.60 13.74
C CYS A 56 -10.25 7.61 13.68
N PRO A 57 -10.89 8.63 13.08
CA PRO A 57 -12.33 8.70 13.04
C PRO A 57 -12.90 7.54 12.22
N ASN A 58 -13.61 6.64 12.91
CA ASN A 58 -14.38 5.55 12.32
C ASN A 58 -15.64 6.13 11.66
N ASN A 59 -15.50 6.78 10.52
CA ASN A 59 -16.66 7.26 9.76
C ASN A 59 -17.12 6.20 8.75
N TYR A 60 -17.54 5.04 9.26
CA TYR A 60 -18.31 4.06 8.49
C TYR A 60 -19.79 4.41 8.60
N ASN A 61 -20.26 5.44 7.88
CA ASN A 61 -21.70 5.69 7.83
C ASN A 61 -22.16 6.08 6.44
N LYS A 62 -23.00 5.18 5.89
CA LYS A 62 -23.55 5.11 4.54
C LYS A 62 -22.52 4.90 3.44
N ILE A 63 -22.07 3.67 3.34
CA ILE A 63 -21.43 3.22 2.13
C ILE A 63 -22.21 2.01 1.63
N ASN A 64 -22.91 2.16 0.51
CA ASN A 64 -23.46 1.05 -0.24
C ASN A 64 -22.28 0.31 -0.89
N ASN A 65 -21.36 -0.21 -0.07
CA ASN A 65 -20.09 -0.73 -0.55
C ASN A 65 -20.28 -2.13 -1.06
N THR A 66 -20.11 -2.29 -2.36
CA THR A 66 -19.82 -3.61 -2.89
C THR A 66 -18.50 -4.06 -2.25
N ILE A 67 -18.53 -5.25 -1.66
CA ILE A 67 -17.36 -5.89 -1.07
C ILE A 67 -17.15 -7.22 -1.78
N ILE A 68 -15.95 -7.43 -2.29
CA ILE A 68 -15.54 -8.65 -2.95
C ILE A 68 -14.44 -9.31 -2.13
N GLU A 69 -14.59 -10.60 -1.88
CA GLU A 69 -13.55 -11.42 -1.27
C GLU A 69 -12.89 -12.28 -2.35
N LEU A 70 -11.56 -12.21 -2.40
CA LEU A 70 -10.69 -13.01 -3.25
C LEU A 70 -9.99 -14.04 -2.38
N ASN A 71 -10.04 -15.31 -2.76
CA ASN A 71 -9.29 -16.37 -2.08
C ASN A 71 -8.55 -17.25 -3.08
N GLY A 72 -7.28 -17.53 -2.82
CA GLY A 72 -6.49 -18.42 -3.64
C GLY A 72 -5.07 -18.62 -3.13
N THR A 73 -4.33 -19.49 -3.82
CA THR A 73 -2.90 -19.74 -3.54
C THR A 73 -2.04 -18.71 -4.26
N LEU A 74 -0.99 -18.21 -3.61
CA LEU A 74 -0.08 -17.22 -4.17
C LEU A 74 1.18 -17.86 -4.76
N VAL A 75 1.63 -17.33 -5.89
CA VAL A 75 2.90 -17.65 -6.53
C VAL A 75 3.64 -16.37 -6.90
N GLY A 76 4.96 -16.43 -6.90
CA GLY A 76 5.82 -15.37 -7.41
C GLY A 76 6.24 -15.66 -8.86
N ASN A 77 7.10 -14.81 -9.39
CA ASN A 77 7.67 -14.97 -10.72
C ASN A 77 8.49 -16.26 -10.86
N ASP A 78 9.24 -16.62 -9.81
CA ASP A 78 10.16 -17.76 -9.82
C ASP A 78 9.53 -19.06 -9.29
N GLY A 79 8.22 -19.06 -9.06
CA GLY A 79 7.47 -20.23 -8.58
C GLY A 79 6.73 -20.00 -7.25
N PRO A 80 6.43 -21.07 -6.49
CA PRO A 80 5.66 -20.98 -5.25
C PRO A 80 6.34 -20.10 -4.21
N ILE A 81 5.57 -19.19 -3.60
CA ILE A 81 6.06 -18.41 -2.46
C ILE A 81 5.99 -19.30 -1.24
N LEU A 82 7.14 -19.53 -0.62
CA LEU A 82 7.23 -20.39 0.55
C LEU A 82 6.59 -19.74 1.76
N TRP A 83 5.91 -20.57 2.56
CA TRP A 83 5.29 -20.13 3.80
C TRP A 83 6.32 -19.52 4.76
N ASN A 84 6.01 -18.32 5.25
CA ASN A 84 6.74 -17.65 6.32
C ASN A 84 5.86 -17.56 7.58
N GLY A 85 6.39 -18.02 8.73
CA GLY A 85 5.66 -18.00 10.01
C GLY A 85 5.23 -16.61 10.48
N HIS A 86 5.92 -15.55 10.06
CA HIS A 86 5.57 -14.16 10.38
C HIS A 86 4.22 -13.74 9.78
N LEU A 87 3.76 -14.38 8.69
CA LEU A 87 2.45 -14.11 8.08
C LEU A 87 1.25 -14.47 8.99
N LYS A 88 1.48 -15.13 10.13
CA LYS A 88 0.42 -15.32 11.14
C LYS A 88 0.13 -14.04 11.92
N ASP A 89 1.11 -13.15 12.04
CA ASP A 89 0.97 -11.88 12.73
C ASP A 89 0.61 -10.79 11.72
N LYS A 90 -0.60 -10.24 11.84
CA LYS A 90 -1.10 -9.17 10.96
C LYS A 90 -0.31 -7.87 11.09
N ASN A 91 0.44 -7.70 12.17
CA ASN A 91 1.29 -6.53 12.39
C ASN A 91 2.74 -6.76 11.92
N SER A 92 3.08 -7.97 11.45
CA SER A 92 4.42 -8.25 10.95
C SER A 92 4.71 -7.46 9.68
N LYS A 93 6.01 -7.20 9.44
CA LYS A 93 6.46 -6.57 8.20
C LYS A 93 6.07 -7.42 6.99
N GLU A 94 6.21 -8.74 7.09
CA GLU A 94 5.92 -9.69 6.01
C GLU A 94 4.44 -9.68 5.61
N PHE A 95 3.53 -9.61 6.59
CA PHE A 95 2.10 -9.53 6.31
C PHE A 95 1.75 -8.21 5.61
N ASN A 96 2.26 -7.10 6.11
CA ASN A 96 2.02 -5.77 5.55
C ASN A 96 2.64 -5.59 4.16
N ASP A 97 3.85 -6.12 3.92
CA ASP A 97 4.50 -6.10 2.61
C ASP A 97 3.73 -6.94 1.59
N LEU A 98 3.23 -8.11 2.01
CA LEU A 98 2.40 -8.97 1.16
C LEU A 98 1.08 -8.28 0.81
N GLU A 99 0.41 -7.69 1.81
CA GLU A 99 -0.82 -6.92 1.61
C GLU A 99 -0.60 -5.80 0.58
N LYS A 100 0.42 -4.96 0.82
CA LYS A 100 0.73 -3.81 -0.02
C LYS A 100 1.02 -4.23 -1.47
N THR A 101 1.87 -5.23 -1.65
CA THR A 101 2.26 -5.71 -2.98
C THR A 101 1.07 -6.28 -3.75
N MET A 102 0.31 -7.17 -3.11
CA MET A 102 -0.86 -7.77 -3.76
C MET A 102 -1.95 -6.76 -4.05
N CYS A 103 -2.20 -5.80 -3.15
CA CYS A 103 -3.18 -4.76 -3.40
C CYS A 103 -2.81 -3.85 -4.55
N GLN A 104 -1.52 -3.57 -4.76
CA GLN A 104 -1.05 -2.86 -5.96
C GLN A 104 -1.32 -3.68 -7.22
N ASN A 105 -0.98 -4.97 -7.22
CA ASN A 105 -1.19 -5.85 -8.37
C ASN A 105 -2.67 -6.02 -8.71
N ILE A 106 -3.52 -6.22 -7.70
CA ILE A 106 -4.98 -6.31 -7.85
C ILE A 106 -5.53 -5.02 -8.47
N LYS A 107 -5.14 -3.84 -7.94
CA LYS A 107 -5.60 -2.55 -8.48
C LYS A 107 -5.15 -2.33 -9.92
N GLN A 108 -3.92 -2.71 -10.26
CA GLN A 108 -3.41 -2.62 -11.62
C GLN A 108 -4.20 -3.52 -12.59
N SER A 109 -4.58 -4.71 -12.12
CA SER A 109 -5.30 -5.69 -12.94
C SER A 109 -6.77 -5.33 -13.11
N LEU A 110 -7.37 -4.79 -12.05
CA LEU A 110 -8.72 -4.25 -12.05
C LEU A 110 -8.74 -2.76 -12.48
N LYS A 111 -7.93 -2.37 -13.46
CA LYS A 111 -7.77 -0.96 -13.90
C LYS A 111 -9.10 -0.27 -14.21
N GLU A 112 -10.07 -1.00 -14.74
CA GLU A 112 -11.42 -0.48 -15.06
C GLU A 112 -12.21 -0.09 -13.80
N TYR A 113 -11.94 -0.76 -12.69
CA TYR A 113 -12.57 -0.50 -11.39
C TYR A 113 -11.65 0.25 -10.41
N ALA A 114 -10.39 0.51 -10.78
CA ALA A 114 -9.36 0.98 -9.86
C ALA A 114 -9.70 2.33 -9.20
N SER A 115 -10.39 3.23 -9.92
CA SER A 115 -10.87 4.51 -9.38
C SER A 115 -11.97 4.37 -8.34
N SER A 116 -12.73 3.26 -8.38
CA SER A 116 -13.79 2.97 -7.42
C SER A 116 -13.31 2.09 -6.27
N ILE A 117 -12.10 1.52 -6.33
CA ILE A 117 -11.53 0.73 -5.20
C ILE A 117 -11.11 1.68 -4.08
N GLU A 118 -11.89 1.70 -3.02
CA GLU A 118 -11.59 2.44 -1.79
C GLU A 118 -10.60 1.67 -0.92
N THR A 119 -10.84 0.37 -0.74
CA THR A 119 -10.07 -0.48 0.16
C THR A 119 -9.61 -1.76 -0.52
N CYS A 120 -8.40 -2.17 -0.21
CA CYS A 120 -7.89 -3.51 -0.47
C CYS A 120 -7.08 -3.93 0.75
N ARG A 121 -7.41 -5.09 1.32
CA ARG A 121 -6.77 -5.59 2.55
C ARG A 121 -6.55 -7.10 2.48
N LEU A 122 -5.45 -7.55 3.05
CA LEU A 122 -5.20 -8.97 3.31
C LEU A 122 -5.91 -9.32 4.61
N GLU A 123 -6.93 -10.17 4.53
CA GLU A 123 -7.69 -10.57 5.71
C GLU A 123 -7.02 -11.74 6.43
N THR A 124 -6.57 -12.74 5.66
CA THR A 124 -5.86 -13.92 6.18
C THR A 124 -4.76 -14.39 5.22
N ALA A 125 -3.68 -14.90 5.79
CA ALA A 125 -2.65 -15.66 5.09
C ALA A 125 -2.44 -16.98 5.84
N GLU A 126 -2.57 -18.09 5.11
CA GLU A 126 -2.57 -19.44 5.66
C GLU A 126 -1.54 -20.31 4.96
N LYS A 127 -0.97 -21.24 5.73
CA LYS A 127 -0.04 -22.24 5.22
C LYS A 127 -0.80 -23.26 4.39
N THR A 128 -0.39 -23.50 3.15
CA THR A 128 -0.95 -24.62 2.36
C THR A 128 -0.39 -25.96 2.82
N ASN A 129 -1.09 -27.04 2.47
CA ASN A 129 -0.65 -28.41 2.75
C ASN A 129 0.32 -28.98 1.67
N SER A 130 0.85 -28.14 0.78
CA SER A 130 1.78 -28.56 -0.28
C SER A 130 3.19 -28.83 0.27
N VAL A 131 4.03 -29.49 -0.53
CA VAL A 131 5.45 -29.71 -0.25
C VAL A 131 6.28 -29.15 -1.42
N PRO A 132 7.01 -28.04 -1.23
CA PRO A 132 7.08 -27.23 -0.01
C PRO A 132 5.78 -26.46 0.27
N PRO A 133 5.53 -26.05 1.53
CA PRO A 133 4.31 -25.33 1.90
C PRO A 133 4.36 -23.91 1.33
N GLY A 134 3.28 -23.52 0.65
CA GLY A 134 3.07 -22.19 0.11
C GLY A 134 2.10 -21.37 0.96
N ILE A 135 1.55 -20.32 0.33
CA ILE A 135 0.63 -19.37 0.97
C ILE A 135 -0.74 -19.44 0.27
N SER A 136 -1.81 -19.65 1.04
CA SER A 136 -3.18 -19.34 0.65
C SER A 136 -3.56 -18.01 1.28
N ALA A 137 -4.13 -17.08 0.52
CA ALA A 137 -4.45 -15.75 1.01
C ALA A 137 -5.89 -15.37 0.68
N ARG A 138 -6.54 -14.68 1.63
CA ARG A 138 -7.85 -14.07 1.43
C ARG A 138 -7.74 -12.56 1.47
N PHE A 139 -8.13 -11.90 0.39
CA PHE A 139 -8.17 -10.45 0.27
C PHE A 139 -9.61 -9.95 0.23
N VAL A 140 -9.82 -8.76 0.79
CA VAL A 140 -11.10 -8.05 0.75
C VAL A 140 -10.90 -6.76 -0.03
N ILE A 141 -11.71 -6.56 -1.07
CA ILE A 141 -11.76 -5.35 -1.87
C ILE A 141 -13.10 -4.67 -1.58
N GLY A 142 -13.04 -3.42 -1.11
CA GLY A 142 -14.22 -2.56 -0.96
C GLY A 142 -14.21 -1.45 -1.98
N PHE A 143 -15.36 -1.24 -2.62
CA PHE A 143 -15.58 -0.12 -3.55
C PHE A 143 -16.22 1.06 -2.83
N ASN A 144 -15.95 2.29 -3.26
CA ASN A 144 -16.47 3.53 -2.67
C ASN A 144 -17.97 3.77 -2.98
N GLU A 145 -18.52 3.06 -3.95
CA GLU A 145 -19.89 3.17 -4.41
C GLU A 145 -20.47 1.79 -4.75
N GLU A 146 -21.79 1.73 -4.90
CA GLU A 146 -22.48 0.50 -5.29
C GLU A 146 -22.29 0.27 -6.78
N ILE A 147 -21.32 -0.57 -7.12
CA ILE A 147 -21.05 -0.95 -8.50
C ILE A 147 -21.55 -2.38 -8.79
N ASP A 148 -22.17 -2.56 -9.95
CA ASP A 148 -22.47 -3.88 -10.46
C ASP A 148 -21.18 -4.52 -10.97
N VAL A 149 -20.50 -5.25 -10.08
CA VAL A 149 -19.24 -5.90 -10.41
C VAL A 149 -19.52 -7.22 -11.10
N ASN A 150 -19.06 -7.31 -12.34
CA ASN A 150 -19.02 -8.57 -13.04
C ASN A 150 -17.92 -9.47 -12.43
N LEU A 151 -18.32 -10.38 -11.54
CA LEU A 151 -17.40 -11.31 -10.86
C LEU A 151 -16.62 -12.19 -11.86
N ALA A 152 -17.16 -12.50 -13.03
CA ALA A 152 -16.44 -13.26 -14.05
C ALA A 152 -15.32 -12.42 -14.69
N THR A 153 -15.55 -11.13 -14.91
CA THR A 153 -14.51 -10.20 -15.34
C THR A 153 -13.43 -10.07 -14.27
N VAL A 154 -13.81 -9.80 -13.01
CA VAL A 154 -12.84 -9.71 -11.90
C VAL A 154 -12.00 -10.99 -11.79
N LYS A 155 -12.65 -12.15 -11.88
CA LYS A 155 -11.96 -13.45 -11.86
C LYS A 155 -10.91 -13.53 -12.96
N ARG A 156 -11.31 -13.24 -14.19
CA ARG A 156 -10.43 -13.29 -15.36
C ARG A 156 -9.23 -12.36 -15.21
N GLU A 157 -9.44 -11.12 -14.78
CA GLU A 157 -8.36 -10.15 -14.63
C GLU A 157 -7.39 -10.53 -13.49
N VAL A 158 -7.91 -11.03 -12.36
CA VAL A 158 -7.09 -11.47 -11.23
C VAL A 158 -6.33 -12.77 -11.55
N GLU A 159 -6.94 -13.72 -12.26
CA GLU A 159 -6.25 -14.94 -12.73
C GLU A 159 -5.24 -14.65 -13.86
N GLY A 160 -5.47 -13.57 -14.62
CA GLY A 160 -4.60 -13.11 -15.70
C GLY A 160 -3.41 -12.26 -15.25
N MET A 161 -3.25 -12.01 -13.94
CA MET A 161 -2.12 -11.26 -13.40
C MET A 161 -0.79 -11.90 -13.78
N ASP A 162 0.11 -11.13 -14.39
CA ASP A 162 1.44 -11.59 -14.81
C ASP A 162 2.59 -10.92 -14.04
N ASN A 163 2.27 -10.00 -13.13
CA ASN A 163 3.25 -9.18 -12.43
C ASN A 163 3.52 -9.67 -11.00
N GLY A 164 4.77 -10.05 -10.72
CA GLY A 164 5.26 -10.27 -9.35
C GLY A 164 4.53 -11.39 -8.62
N ILE A 165 3.94 -11.05 -7.46
CA ILE A 165 3.10 -11.98 -6.69
C ILE A 165 1.69 -11.97 -7.28
N ARG A 166 1.16 -13.16 -7.57
CA ARG A 166 -0.16 -13.36 -8.18
C ARG A 166 -0.88 -14.56 -7.60
N PHE A 167 -2.18 -14.65 -7.84
CA PHE A 167 -2.92 -15.86 -7.55
C PHE A 167 -2.67 -16.94 -8.61
N THR A 168 -2.66 -18.20 -8.17
CA THR A 168 -2.72 -19.35 -9.06
C THR A 168 -4.18 -19.75 -9.25
N PRO A 169 -4.65 -19.96 -10.50
CA PRO A 169 -5.97 -20.52 -10.74
C PRO A 169 -6.14 -21.89 -10.07
N PRO A 170 -7.33 -22.21 -9.54
CA PRO A 170 -8.53 -21.39 -9.56
C PRO A 170 -8.57 -20.36 -8.42
N VAL A 171 -8.99 -19.14 -8.73
CA VAL A 171 -9.35 -18.11 -7.74
C VAL A 171 -10.83 -18.24 -7.38
N GLN A 172 -11.10 -18.20 -6.07
CA GLN A 172 -12.44 -18.14 -5.52
C GLN A 172 -12.82 -16.67 -5.29
N LEU A 173 -14.05 -16.33 -5.66
CA LEU A 173 -14.59 -14.99 -5.64
C LEU A 173 -15.98 -15.03 -5.03
N GLN A 174 -16.25 -14.13 -4.10
CA GLN A 174 -17.59 -13.96 -3.53
C GLN A 174 -17.87 -12.49 -3.26
N LYS A 175 -19.11 -12.07 -3.53
CA LYS A 175 -19.61 -10.77 -3.09
C LYS A 175 -20.15 -10.95 -1.68
N ARG A 176 -19.71 -10.13 -0.73
CA ARG A 176 -20.16 -10.24 0.67
C ARG A 176 -21.59 -9.70 0.76
N GLY A 177 -22.52 -10.53 1.27
CA GLY A 177 -23.92 -10.16 1.49
C GLY A 177 -24.93 -10.77 0.50
N GLU A 178 -24.48 -11.63 -0.40
CA GLU A 178 -25.29 -12.51 -1.26
C GLU A 178 -25.10 -13.97 -0.86
#